data_AF-A0A7Z7I2U5-F1
#
_entry.id   AF-A0A7Z7I2U5-F1
#
_cell.length_a   1.000
_cell.length_b   1.000
_cell.length_c   1.000
_cell.angle_alpha   90.00
_cell.angle_beta   90.00
_cell.angle_gamma   90.00
#
_symmetry.space_group_name_H-M   'P 1'
#
loop_
_entity.id
_entity.type
_entity.pdbx_description
1 polymer ?
#
loop_
_entity_poly.entity_id
_entity_poly.type
_entity_poly.pdbx_seq_one_letter_code
_entity_poly.pdbx_strand_id
1 'polypeptide(L)'
;MKLLSAFVLAALSLLFGASVYAQSSAPGLTRAEVRAQLIQAEKEGLLPWSRGDYPPSERTVERNRELYAIRHPGSASTSSSSMTAPPSPDGSVAH
;
A
#
# COMPACT_ATOMS: atom_id res chain seq x y z
N MET A 1 -14.80 51.91 -16.16
CA MET A 1 -13.73 50.97 -15.77
C MET A 1 -14.14 49.82 -14.82
N LYS A 2 -15.36 49.79 -14.24
CA LYS A 2 -15.75 48.76 -13.25
C LYS A 2 -16.36 47.47 -13.85
N LEU A 3 -16.66 47.46 -15.15
CA LEU A 3 -17.17 46.28 -15.86
C LEU A 3 -16.04 45.38 -16.40
N LEU A 4 -14.84 45.93 -16.60
CA LEU A 4 -13.69 45.17 -17.07
C LEU A 4 -13.12 44.27 -15.97
N SER A 5 -13.07 44.75 -14.72
CA SER A 5 -12.63 43.95 -13.56
C SER A 5 -13.59 42.81 -13.21
N ALA A 6 -14.90 43.03 -13.36
CA ALA A 6 -15.90 41.98 -13.12
C ALA A 6 -15.78 40.81 -14.12
N PHE A 7 -15.40 41.10 -15.36
CA PHE A 7 -15.20 40.09 -16.39
C PHE A 7 -13.93 39.26 -16.15
N VAL A 8 -12.84 39.90 -15.69
CA VAL A 8 -11.59 39.22 -15.34
C VAL A 8 -11.77 38.31 -14.11
N LEU A 9 -12.53 38.76 -13.10
CA LEU A 9 -12.86 37.94 -11.93
C LEU A 9 -13.77 36.76 -12.28
N ALA A 10 -14.74 36.93 -13.19
CA ALA A 10 -15.64 35.86 -13.62
C ALA A 10 -14.94 34.81 -14.50
N ALA A 11 -13.98 35.22 -15.35
CA ALA A 11 -13.23 34.29 -16.20
C ALA A 11 -12.25 33.40 -15.41
N LEU A 12 -11.74 33.86 -14.26
CA LEU A 12 -10.84 33.08 -13.42
C LEU A 12 -11.56 31.93 -12.69
N SER A 13 -12.87 32.08 -12.42
CA SER A 13 -13.70 31.08 -11.74
C SER A 13 -13.97 29.83 -12.58
N LEU A 14 -13.86 29.92 -13.92
CA LEU A 14 -14.15 28.80 -14.83
C LEU A 14 -13.05 27.73 -14.82
N LEU A 15 -11.86 28.01 -14.27
CA LEU A 15 -10.77 27.04 -14.19
C LEU A 15 -10.93 26.04 -13.02
N PHE A 16 -11.91 26.26 -12.13
CA PHE A 16 -12.21 25.38 -11.00
C PHE A 16 -13.55 24.61 -11.19
N GLY A 17 -13.91 24.35 -12.45
CA GLY A 17 -15.08 23.58 -12.83
C GLY A 17 -14.77 22.09 -12.93
N ALA A 18 -15.32 21.32 -11.99
CA ALA A 18 -15.53 19.87 -12.05
C ALA A 18 -14.27 18.97 -12.06
N SER A 19 -13.77 18.61 -10.88
CA SER A 19 -13.36 17.22 -10.70
C SER A 19 -14.64 16.37 -10.69
N VAL A 20 -15.06 16.03 -11.91
CA VAL A 20 -15.95 14.94 -12.27
C VAL A 20 -15.67 13.74 -11.36
N TYR A 21 -16.73 13.03 -10.97
CA TYR A 21 -16.72 11.71 -10.33
C TYR A 21 -15.38 11.00 -10.46
N ALA A 22 -14.89 10.39 -9.38
CA ALA A 22 -13.83 9.41 -9.45
C ALA A 22 -14.24 8.31 -10.43
N GLN A 23 -13.99 8.51 -11.73
CA GLN A 23 -13.88 7.45 -12.70
C GLN A 23 -12.64 6.71 -12.25
N SER A 24 -12.83 5.79 -11.31
CA SER A 24 -11.88 4.73 -11.04
C SER A 24 -11.89 3.81 -12.26
N SER A 25 -11.44 4.33 -13.40
CA SER A 25 -10.86 3.56 -14.48
C SER A 25 -9.39 3.30 -14.14
N ALA A 26 -9.08 3.12 -12.84
CA ALA A 26 -7.87 2.44 -12.45
C ALA A 26 -7.91 1.09 -13.18
N PRO A 27 -6.85 0.72 -13.91
CA PRO A 27 -6.74 -0.61 -14.47
C PRO A 27 -7.07 -1.61 -13.37
N GLY A 28 -8.06 -2.47 -13.60
CA GLY A 28 -8.39 -3.51 -12.64
C GLY A 28 -7.14 -4.31 -12.30
N LEU A 29 -7.02 -4.74 -11.04
CA LEU A 29 -5.89 -5.58 -10.63
C LEU A 29 -5.77 -6.78 -11.56
N THR A 30 -4.55 -7.05 -12.00
CA THR A 30 -4.29 -8.29 -12.74
C THR A 30 -4.50 -9.48 -11.80
N ARG A 31 -4.81 -10.65 -12.35
CA ARG A 31 -4.92 -11.88 -11.53
C ARG A 31 -3.64 -12.19 -10.77
N ALA A 32 -2.48 -11.87 -11.34
CA ALA A 32 -1.18 -12.05 -10.69
C ALA A 32 -1.06 -11.13 -9.47
N GLU A 33 -1.48 -9.88 -9.62
CA GLU A 33 -1.49 -8.89 -8.56
C GLU A 33 -2.43 -9.28 -7.40
N VAL A 34 -3.67 -9.70 -7.72
CA VAL A 34 -4.60 -10.19 -6.69
C VAL A 34 -4.00 -11.37 -5.92
N ARG A 35 -3.34 -12.31 -6.61
CA ARG A 35 -2.68 -13.43 -5.95
C ARG A 35 -1.54 -12.99 -5.04
N ALA A 36 -0.71 -12.04 -5.49
CA ALA A 36 0.37 -11.49 -4.68
C ALA A 36 -0.18 -10.86 -3.39
N GLN A 37 -1.27 -10.08 -3.50
CA GLN A 37 -1.92 -9.45 -2.37
C GLN A 37 -2.56 -10.46 -1.41
N LEU A 38 -3.18 -11.53 -1.92
CA LEU A 38 -3.73 -12.58 -1.08
C LEU A 38 -2.63 -13.33 -0.30
N ILE A 39 -1.50 -13.63 -0.94
CA ILE A 39 -0.34 -14.24 -0.26
C ILE A 39 0.19 -13.31 0.83
N GLN A 40 0.22 -12.00 0.57
CA GLN A 40 0.65 -11.01 1.56
C GLN A 40 -0.33 -10.93 2.74
N ALA A 41 -1.64 -10.87 2.47
CA ALA A 41 -2.67 -10.85 3.51
C ALA A 41 -2.65 -12.13 4.36
N GLU A 42 -2.29 -13.27 3.76
CA GLU A 42 -2.13 -14.55 4.49
C GLU A 42 -0.94 -14.49 5.45
N LYS A 43 0.21 -13.96 5.00
CA LYS A 43 1.38 -13.72 5.86
C LYS A 43 1.06 -12.78 7.02
N GLU A 44 0.25 -11.77 6.76
CA GLU A 44 -0.17 -10.79 7.77
C GLU A 44 -1.25 -11.31 8.71
N GLY A 45 -1.77 -12.53 8.49
CA GLY A 45 -2.82 -13.15 9.31
C GLY A 45 -4.22 -12.56 9.09
N LEU A 46 -4.42 -11.77 8.05
CA LEU A 46 -5.67 -11.04 7.79
C LEU A 46 -6.77 -11.90 7.16
N LEU A 47 -6.44 -13.12 6.68
CA LEU A 47 -7.44 -14.01 6.07
C LEU A 47 -8.33 -14.63 7.16
N PRO A 48 -9.65 -14.37 7.16
CA PRO A 48 -10.56 -15.00 8.10
C PRO A 48 -10.85 -16.45 7.68
N TRP A 49 -10.94 -17.35 8.66
CA TRP A 49 -11.32 -18.76 8.43
C TRP A 49 -12.79 -18.92 8.05
N SER A 50 -13.67 -18.04 8.56
CA SER A 50 -15.10 -18.12 8.35
C SER A 50 -15.66 -16.84 7.71
N ARG A 51 -16.75 -16.99 6.97
CA ARG A 51 -17.40 -15.87 6.27
C ARG A 51 -17.98 -14.78 7.19
N GLY A 52 -18.18 -15.07 8.47
CA GLY A 52 -18.76 -14.14 9.44
C GLY A 52 -17.73 -13.36 10.28
N ASP A 53 -16.45 -13.72 10.21
CA ASP A 53 -15.38 -13.11 11.01
C ASP A 53 -14.68 -12.01 10.20
N TYR A 54 -15.46 -11.08 9.64
CA TYR A 54 -14.94 -9.98 8.84
C TYR A 54 -15.41 -8.61 9.36
N PRO A 55 -14.49 -7.68 9.68
CA PRO A 55 -13.03 -7.86 9.70
C PRO A 55 -12.58 -8.75 10.87
N PRO A 56 -11.49 -9.53 10.73
CA PRO A 56 -11.01 -10.41 11.79
C PRO A 56 -10.56 -9.59 13.00
N SER A 57 -10.82 -10.12 14.21
CA SER A 57 -10.29 -9.53 15.44
C SER A 57 -8.75 -9.62 15.49
N GLU A 58 -8.10 -8.69 16.20
CA GLU A 58 -6.63 -8.73 16.44
C GLU A 58 -6.16 -10.07 17.00
N ARG A 59 -6.94 -10.67 17.92
CA ARG A 59 -6.64 -11.99 18.47
C ARG A 59 -6.68 -13.08 17.40
N THR A 60 -7.56 -12.96 16.41
CA THR A 60 -7.61 -13.87 15.27
C THR A 60 -6.42 -13.64 14.35
N VAL A 61 -6.05 -12.39 14.08
CA VAL A 61 -4.88 -12.05 13.26
C VAL A 61 -3.60 -12.63 13.85
N GLU A 62 -3.35 -12.46 15.15
CA GLU A 62 -2.16 -13.00 15.81
C GLU A 62 -2.09 -14.53 15.70
N ARG A 63 -3.20 -15.22 16.02
CA ARG A 63 -3.30 -16.68 15.87
C ARG A 63 -3.04 -17.12 14.43
N ASN A 64 -3.56 -16.40 13.44
CA ASN A 64 -3.36 -16.72 12.03
C ASN A 64 -1.89 -16.57 11.64
N ARG A 65 -1.18 -15.56 12.15
CA ARG A 65 0.27 -15.39 11.93
C ARG A 65 1.07 -16.54 12.52
N GLU A 66 0.74 -16.97 13.73
CA GLU A 66 1.38 -18.15 14.36
C GLU A 66 1.18 -19.41 13.52
N LEU A 67 -0.06 -19.65 13.06
CA LEU A 67 -0.38 -20.79 12.18
C LEU A 67 0.36 -20.70 10.84
N TYR A 68 0.49 -19.50 10.28
CA TYR A 68 1.27 -19.26 9.07
C TYR A 68 2.75 -19.60 9.29
N ALA A 69 3.34 -19.17 10.41
CA ALA A 69 4.74 -19.46 10.73
C ALA A 69 5.02 -20.97 10.88
N ILE A 70 4.09 -21.71 11.51
CA ILE A 70 4.17 -23.18 11.62
C ILE A 70 4.13 -23.85 10.24
N ARG A 71 3.28 -23.33 9.32
CA ARG A 71 3.16 -23.86 7.95
C ARG A 71 4.36 -23.48 7.07
N HIS A 72 4.98 -22.34 7.33
CA HIS A 72 6.09 -21.78 6.57
C HIS A 72 7.34 -21.58 7.44
N PRO A 73 7.99 -22.66 7.90
CA PRO A 73 9.11 -22.60 8.84
C PRO A 73 10.36 -21.86 8.32
N GLY A 74 10.42 -21.50 7.03
CA GLY A 74 11.50 -20.69 6.43
C GLY A 74 11.18 -19.21 6.18
N SER A 75 9.96 -18.75 6.44
CA SER A 75 9.58 -17.35 6.18
C SER A 75 10.01 -16.39 7.30
N ALA A 76 10.10 -16.86 8.55
CA ALA A 76 10.50 -16.04 9.70
C ALA A 76 11.98 -15.63 9.67
N SER A 77 12.85 -16.46 9.08
CA SER A 77 14.30 -16.24 9.01
C SER A 77 14.71 -15.18 7.98
N THR A 78 13.84 -14.81 7.03
CA THR A 78 14.15 -13.79 6.00
C THR A 78 13.85 -12.36 6.46
N SER A 79 12.87 -12.17 7.36
CA SER A 79 12.47 -10.84 7.86
C SER A 79 13.52 -10.20 8.79
N SER A 80 14.44 -10.98 9.34
CA SER A 80 15.54 -10.49 10.18
C SER A 80 16.78 -10.04 9.38
N SER A 81 16.81 -10.29 8.07
CA SER A 81 18.01 -10.04 7.24
C SER A 81 18.01 -8.69 6.51
N SER A 82 16.90 -7.95 6.50
CA SER A 82 16.78 -6.68 5.76
C SER A 82 17.10 -5.43 6.59
N MET A 83 17.67 -5.57 7.79
CA MET A 83 18.19 -4.48 8.61
C MET A 83 19.72 -4.56 8.76
N THR A 84 20.46 -4.52 7.66
CA THR A 84 21.87 -4.11 7.68
C THR A 84 22.14 -3.43 6.34
N ALA A 85 22.08 -2.10 6.36
CA ALA A 85 22.61 -1.28 5.28
C ALA A 85 24.12 -1.59 5.12
N PRO A 86 24.64 -1.77 3.90
CA PRO A 86 26.07 -1.96 3.69
C PRO A 86 26.82 -0.67 4.09
N PRO A 87 27.98 -0.75 4.77
CA PRO A 87 28.82 0.42 4.96
C PRO A 87 29.31 0.92 3.59
N SER A 88 29.06 2.18 3.29
CA SER A 88 29.62 2.89 2.15
C SER A 88 31.15 2.80 2.17
N PRO A 89 31.82 2.50 1.04
CA PRO A 89 33.28 2.56 0.96
C PRO A 89 33.68 4.02 0.75
N ASP A 90 34.16 4.67 1.80
CA ASP A 90 34.75 6.01 1.73
C ASP A 90 36.28 5.94 1.95
N GLY A 91 37.03 6.61 1.06
CA GLY A 91 38.45 6.95 1.19
C GLY A 91 39.46 5.81 1.04
N SER A 92 40.07 5.56 -0.13
CA SER A 92 41.25 6.30 -0.62
C SER A 92 42.28 6.64 0.47
N VAL A 93 43.32 5.82 0.64
CA VAL A 93 44.71 6.32 0.75
C VAL A 93 45.69 5.24 0.26
N ALA A 94 46.42 5.57 -0.81
CA ALA A 94 47.65 4.92 -1.21
C ALA A 94 48.78 5.25 -0.22
N HIS A 95 49.64 4.28 0.09
CA HIS A 95 51.10 4.41 0.22
C HIS A 95 51.73 3.02 0.33
#